data_AF-A0A519RSF7-F1
#
_entry.id   AF-A0A519RSF7-F1
#
_cell.length_a   1.000
_cell.length_b   1.000
_cell.length_c   1.000
_cell.angle_alpha   90.00
_cell.angle_beta   90.00
_cell.angle_gamma   90.00
#
_symmetry.space_group_name_H-M   'P 1'
#
loop_
_entity.id
_entity.type
_entity.pdbx_description
1 polymer ?
#
loop_
_entity_poly.entity_id
_entity_poly.type
_entity_poly.pdbx_seq_one_letter_code
_entity_poly.pdbx_strand_id
1 'polypeptide(L)'
;KDGKAFLDFDYTDSGNSSSLTGFTIASKDGKFVNADAILKDGKVIVSSKEIAEPKAVRYNWTENPMGNFYYNGLPALPFRTDNPLTNQFKTN
;
A
#
# COMPACT_ATOMS: atom_id res chain seq x y z
N LYS A 1 6.09 -4.73 -10.68
CA LYS A 1 6.94 -4.67 -11.90
C LYS A 1 7.76 -3.39 -11.81
N ASP A 2 9.03 -3.41 -12.24
CA ASP A 2 9.93 -2.23 -12.25
C ASP A 2 10.19 -1.60 -10.87
N GLY A 3 10.33 -2.40 -9.81
CA GLY A 3 10.48 -1.87 -8.44
C GLY A 3 9.21 -1.24 -7.85
N LYS A 4 8.07 -1.39 -8.53
CA LYS A 4 6.79 -0.85 -8.08
C LYS A 4 5.80 -1.96 -7.74
N ALA A 5 5.09 -1.74 -6.64
CA ALA A 5 3.89 -2.46 -6.27
C ALA A 5 2.68 -1.67 -6.79
N PHE A 6 1.72 -2.38 -7.38
CA PHE A 6 0.46 -1.82 -7.84
C PHE A 6 -0.63 -2.43 -6.98
N LEU A 7 -1.40 -1.57 -6.33
CA LEU A 7 -2.55 -1.96 -5.52
C LEU A 7 -3.81 -1.49 -6.23
N ASP A 8 -4.72 -2.42 -6.39
CA ASP A 8 -6.04 -2.21 -6.95
C ASP A 8 -7.05 -2.16 -5.82
N PHE A 9 -8.02 -1.26 -5.94
CA PHE A 9 -9.04 -1.01 -4.93
C PHE A 9 -10.37 -0.79 -5.65
N ASP A 10 -11.43 -1.41 -5.15
CA ASP A 10 -12.76 -1.26 -5.73
C ASP A 10 -13.33 0.16 -5.57
N TYR A 11 -12.82 0.90 -4.57
CA TYR A 11 -13.30 2.23 -4.20
C TYR A 11 -12.16 3.24 -4.13
N THR A 12 -11.81 3.80 -5.28
CA THR A 12 -10.84 4.90 -5.41
C THR A 12 -11.32 5.91 -6.43
N ASP A 13 -10.86 7.14 -6.30
CA ASP A 13 -11.05 8.11 -7.37
C ASP A 13 -10.10 7.79 -8.53
N SER A 14 -10.65 7.73 -9.73
CA SER A 14 -9.88 7.72 -10.98
C SER A 14 -9.38 9.13 -11.38
N GLY A 15 -9.52 10.10 -10.47
CA GLY A 15 -9.20 11.51 -10.68
C GLY A 15 -7.70 11.84 -10.60
N ASN A 16 -7.40 13.09 -10.25
CA ASN A 16 -6.04 13.65 -10.31
C ASN A 16 -5.02 12.86 -9.49
N SER A 17 -3.82 12.72 -10.06
CA SER A 17 -2.71 12.06 -9.40
C SER A 17 -2.34 12.75 -8.09
N SER A 18 -2.38 12.02 -6.98
CA SER A 18 -2.11 12.56 -5.64
C SER A 18 -1.05 11.73 -4.94
N SER A 19 -0.10 12.41 -4.29
CA SER A 19 0.93 11.76 -3.47
C SER A 19 0.33 11.25 -2.17
N LEU A 20 0.64 9.99 -1.85
CA LEU A 20 0.18 9.30 -0.66
C LEU A 20 1.33 9.02 0.32
N THR A 21 1.04 9.10 1.61
CA THR A 21 1.95 8.85 2.74
C THR A 21 1.43 7.69 3.59
N GLY A 22 2.29 7.16 4.46
CA GLY A 22 1.93 6.05 5.36
C GLY A 22 2.09 4.66 4.75
N PHE A 23 2.75 4.55 3.60
CA PHE A 23 3.06 3.29 2.95
C PHE A 23 4.46 2.80 3.32
N THR A 24 4.57 1.50 3.57
CA THR A 24 5.85 0.80 3.71
C THR A 24 5.86 -0.43 2.82
N ILE A 25 7.02 -0.76 2.25
CA ILE A 25 7.18 -1.92 1.37
C ILE A 25 8.36 -2.78 1.80
N ALA A 26 8.29 -4.07 1.50
CA ALA A 26 9.36 -5.01 1.75
C ALA A 26 9.62 -5.91 0.55
N SER A 27 10.86 -6.37 0.45
CA SER A 27 11.26 -7.47 -0.44
C SER A 27 10.90 -8.82 0.19
N LYS A 28 11.35 -9.91 -0.43
CA LYS A 28 11.21 -11.28 0.12
C LYS A 28 11.86 -11.48 1.50
N ASP A 29 12.75 -10.57 1.91
CA ASP A 29 13.42 -10.59 3.21
C ASP A 29 12.52 -10.13 4.38
N GLY A 30 11.35 -9.55 4.09
CA GLY A 30 10.40 -9.10 5.11
C GLY A 30 10.85 -7.83 5.86
N LYS A 31 11.88 -7.12 5.37
CA LYS A 31 12.32 -5.85 5.96
C LYS A 31 11.54 -4.70 5.33
N PHE A 32 10.68 -4.09 6.13
CA PHE A 32 9.84 -2.98 5.69
C PHE A 32 10.61 -1.67 5.75
N VAL A 33 10.60 -0.94 4.64
CA VAL A 33 11.13 0.42 4.52
C VAL A 33 10.02 1.38 4.14
N ASN A 34 10.22 2.67 4.43
CA ASN A 34 9.31 3.72 3.97
C ASN A 34 9.29 3.76 2.44
N ALA A 35 8.09 4.00 1.90
CA ALA A 35 7.87 4.00 0.46
C ALA A 35 7.07 5.23 0.03
N ASP A 36 7.41 5.72 -1.16
CA ASP A 36 6.63 6.73 -1.85
C ASP A 36 5.43 6.07 -2.52
N ALA A 37 4.25 6.64 -2.36
CA ALA A 37 3.02 6.16 -2.96
C ALA A 37 2.34 7.27 -3.77
N ILE A 38 1.74 6.90 -4.90
CA ILE A 38 0.98 7.81 -5.76
C ILE A 38 -0.32 7.11 -6.16
N LEU A 39 -1.45 7.78 -5.97
CA LEU A 39 -2.71 7.38 -6.59
C LEU A 39 -2.71 7.89 -8.03
N LYS A 40 -2.83 7.01 -9.01
CA LYS A 40 -2.92 7.37 -10.42
C LYS A 40 -3.84 6.39 -11.15
N ASP A 41 -4.78 6.91 -11.94
CA ASP A 41 -5.73 6.11 -12.73
C ASP A 41 -6.50 5.09 -11.86
N GLY A 42 -6.88 5.48 -10.63
CA GLY A 42 -7.56 4.61 -9.66
C GLY A 42 -6.68 3.58 -8.96
N LYS A 43 -5.37 3.51 -9.28
CA LYS A 43 -4.43 2.55 -8.68
C LYS A 43 -3.44 3.24 -7.77
N VAL A 44 -3.11 2.59 -6.67
CA VAL A 44 -2.02 3.06 -5.81
C VAL A 44 -0.72 2.39 -6.26
N ILE A 45 0.21 3.21 -6.70
CA ILE A 45 1.54 2.80 -7.13
C ILE A 45 2.50 3.11 -6.00
N VAL A 46 3.13 2.09 -5.44
CA VAL A 46 4.05 2.21 -4.30
C VAL A 46 5.45 1.78 -4.72
N SER A 47 6.46 2.55 -4.36
CA SER A 47 7.85 2.28 -4.72
C SER A 47 8.83 2.82 -3.69
N SER A 48 10.03 2.24 -3.62
CA SER A 48 11.15 2.74 -2.81
C SER A 48 12.45 2.53 -3.58
N LYS A 49 13.41 3.44 -3.38
CA LYS A 49 14.76 3.32 -3.97
C LYS A 49 15.54 2.14 -3.40
N GLU A 50 15.17 1.68 -2.20
CA GLU A 50 15.83 0.59 -1.50
C GLU A 50 15.32 -0.80 -1.92
N ILE A 51 14.15 -0.87 -2.57
CA ILE A 51 13.44 -2.12 -2.85
C ILE A 51 13.22 -2.27 -4.35
N ALA A 52 14.06 -3.08 -5.00
CA ALA A 52 13.97 -3.37 -6.43
C ALA A 52 12.83 -4.35 -6.78
N GLU A 53 12.44 -5.21 -5.84
CA GLU A 53 11.37 -6.20 -6.03
C GLU A 53 10.41 -6.21 -4.83
N PRO A 54 9.42 -5.29 -4.80
CA PRO A 54 8.45 -5.28 -3.72
C PRO A 54 7.60 -6.56 -3.75
N LYS A 55 7.54 -7.26 -2.61
CA LYS A 55 6.70 -8.44 -2.38
C LYS A 55 5.55 -8.15 -1.43
N ALA A 56 5.74 -7.24 -0.49
CA ALA A 56 4.75 -6.89 0.51
C ALA A 56 4.59 -5.38 0.62
N VAL A 57 3.35 -4.94 0.86
CA VAL A 57 2.99 -3.54 1.12
C VAL A 57 2.16 -3.48 2.39
N ARG A 58 2.38 -2.43 3.17
CA ARG A 58 1.59 -2.09 4.35
C ARG A 58 1.20 -0.62 4.29
N TYR A 59 0.00 -0.32 4.75
CA TYR A 59 -0.49 1.03 4.92
C TYR A 59 -0.84 1.27 6.40
N ASN A 60 -0.37 2.39 6.95
CA ASN A 60 -0.60 2.81 8.34
C ASN A 60 -0.26 1.73 9.39
N TRP A 61 0.77 0.91 9.12
CA TRP A 61 1.23 -0.16 10.00
C TRP A 61 2.32 0.34 10.97
N THR A 62 1.98 1.34 11.76
CA THR A 62 2.85 1.95 12.78
C THR A 62 1.99 2.41 13.97
N GLU A 63 2.60 2.67 15.12
CA GLU A 63 1.91 3.06 16.35
C GLU A 63 1.19 4.42 16.24
N ASN A 64 1.75 5.34 15.44
CA ASN A 64 1.16 6.65 15.18
C ASN A 64 1.18 6.97 13.68
N PRO A 65 0.22 6.43 12.91
CA PRO A 65 0.19 6.58 11.46
C PRO A 65 -0.33 7.96 11.05
N MET A 66 0.38 8.62 10.13
CA MET A 66 -0.02 9.89 9.50
C MET A 66 -0.28 9.72 7.99
N GLY A 67 -0.92 8.61 7.61
CA GLY A 67 -1.31 8.36 6.23
C GLY A 67 -2.43 9.29 5.78
N ASN A 68 -2.34 9.76 4.54
CA ASN A 68 -3.28 10.70 3.93
C ASN A 68 -4.17 10.02 2.86
N PHE A 69 -4.34 8.70 2.90
CA PHE A 69 -5.19 8.00 1.94
C PHE A 69 -6.66 8.08 2.38
N TYR A 70 -7.43 8.88 1.65
CA TYR A 70 -8.86 9.09 1.86
C TYR A 70 -9.62 8.89 0.56
N TYR A 71 -10.84 8.38 0.67
CA TYR A 71 -11.80 8.30 -0.43
C TYR A 71 -13.18 8.72 0.08
N ASN A 72 -13.83 9.64 -0.65
CA ASN A 72 -15.16 10.16 -0.32
C ASN A 72 -15.32 10.60 1.16
N GLY A 73 -14.31 11.31 1.69
CA GLY A 73 -14.31 11.78 3.09
C GLY A 73 -14.00 10.73 4.15
N LEU A 74 -13.76 9.47 3.76
CA LEU A 74 -13.41 8.38 4.67
C LEU A 74 -11.93 8.00 4.55
N PRO A 75 -11.20 7.83 5.67
CA PRO A 75 -9.84 7.33 5.64
C PRO A 75 -9.83 5.86 5.22
N ALA A 76 -8.84 5.47 4.43
CA ALA A 76 -8.56 4.06 4.19
C ALA A 76 -8.16 3.38 5.51
N LEU A 77 -8.65 2.16 5.72
CA LEU A 77 -8.27 1.36 6.88
C LEU A 77 -6.80 0.91 6.76
N PRO A 78 -6.06 0.80 7.87
CA PRO A 78 -4.75 0.17 7.87
C PRO A 78 -4.84 -1.26 7.32
N PHE A 79 -3.90 -1.63 6.44
CA PHE A 79 -3.88 -2.96 5.84
C PHE A 79 -2.45 -3.46 5.60
N ARG A 80 -2.35 -4.77 5.33
CA ARG A 80 -1.13 -5.43 4.87
C ARG A 80 -1.46 -6.44 3.77
N THR A 81 -0.58 -6.56 2.79
CA THR A 81 -0.71 -7.60 1.73
C THR A 81 -0.03 -8.91 2.11
N ASP A 82 0.92 -8.87 3.04
CA ASP A 82 1.60 -10.05 3.59
C ASP A 82 0.84 -10.57 4.81
N ASN A 83 -0.29 -11.23 4.55
CA ASN A 83 -1.01 -11.93 5.59
C ASN A 83 -0.78 -13.45 5.45
N PRO A 84 -0.03 -14.08 6.38
CA PRO A 84 0.21 -15.53 6.33
C PRO A 84 -1.05 -16.36 6.57
N LEU A 85 -2.12 -15.75 7.10
CA LEU A 85 -3.35 -16.44 7.47
C LEU A 85 -4.42 -16.46 6.36
N THR A 86 -4.19 -15.75 5.24
CA THR A 86 -5.19 -15.60 4.16
C THR A 86 -5.58 -16.94 3.53
N ASN A 87 -4.66 -17.90 3.49
CA ASN A 87 -4.92 -19.25 2.96
C ASN A 87 -5.43 -20.21 4.03
N GLN A 88 -5.38 -19.83 5.31
CA GLN A 88 -5.75 -20.67 6.44
C GLN A 88 -7.20 -20.43 6.88
N PHE A 89 -7.70 -19.20 6.74
CA PHE A 89 -9.08 -18.84 7.05
C PHE A 89 -9.72 -18.19 5.83
N LYS A 90 -10.66 -18.90 5.18
CA LYS A 90 -11.52 -18.27 4.18
C LYS A 90 -12.47 -17.32 4.90
N THR A 91 -12.41 -16.03 4.60
CA THR A 91 -13.46 -15.09 4.98
C THR A 91 -14.76 -15.51 4.30
N ASN A 92 -15.84 -15.63 5.09
CA ASN A 92 -17.18 -15.99 4.61
C ASN A 92 -17.74 -14.94 3.66
#